data_AF-A0A519KBZ2-F1
#
_entry.id   AF-A0A519KBZ2-F1
#
_cell.length_a   1.000
_cell.length_b   1.000
_cell.length_c   1.000
_cell.angle_alpha   90.00
_cell.angle_beta   90.00
_cell.angle_gamma   90.00
#
_symmetry.space_group_name_H-M   'P 1'
#
loop_
_entity.id
_entity.type
_entity.pdbx_description
1 polymer ?
#
loop_
_entity_poly.entity_id
_entity_poly.type
_entity_poly.pdbx_seq_one_letter_code
_entity_poly.pdbx_strand_id
1 'polypeptide(L)'
;MESHSNINYSKHFAKGYSLGLDPNYGSVEDIDKVSKHIRRQYAFVEGFSLGRREYELINSPIGNGIPETILTFKDLNEIKLEAGLGMQLMALGYNEYQLLHIERWFNAGLNEYDIESGILLGRMLARYDIRL
;
A
#
# COMPACT_ATOMS: atom_id res chain seq x y z
N MET A 1 16.94 -25.15 -21.74
CA MET A 1 16.92 -23.76 -22.23
C MET A 1 15.76 -22.94 -21.64
N GLU A 2 15.32 -23.22 -20.40
CA GLU A 2 14.12 -22.58 -19.81
C GLU A 2 14.44 -21.44 -18.81
N SER A 3 15.70 -21.27 -18.40
CA SER A 3 16.04 -20.31 -17.33
C SER A 3 16.05 -18.85 -17.79
N HIS A 4 16.43 -18.56 -19.03
CA HIS A 4 16.62 -17.17 -19.48
C HIS A 4 15.30 -16.42 -19.76
N SER A 5 14.25 -17.14 -20.21
CA SER A 5 12.91 -16.57 -20.41
C SER A 5 12.27 -16.15 -19.08
N ASN A 6 12.40 -17.00 -18.06
CA ASN A 6 11.88 -16.74 -16.73
C ASN A 6 12.62 -15.57 -16.03
N ILE A 7 13.96 -15.51 -16.14
CA ILE A 7 14.76 -14.42 -15.55
C ILE A 7 14.37 -13.05 -16.12
N ASN A 8 14.11 -12.94 -17.43
CA ASN A 8 13.71 -11.67 -18.03
C ASN A 8 12.28 -11.29 -17.64
N TYR A 9 11.36 -12.26 -17.57
CA TYR A 9 10.01 -12.02 -17.05
C TYR A 9 10.07 -11.49 -15.62
N SER A 10 10.75 -12.17 -14.69
CA SER A 10 10.83 -11.76 -13.28
C SER A 10 11.44 -10.37 -13.12
N LYS A 11 12.49 -10.03 -13.89
CA LYS A 11 13.10 -8.69 -13.85
C LYS A 11 12.15 -7.61 -14.33
N HIS A 12 11.47 -7.83 -15.45
CA HIS A 12 10.50 -6.87 -15.97
C HIS A 12 9.30 -6.72 -15.04
N PHE A 13 8.80 -7.82 -14.48
CA PHE A 13 7.74 -7.82 -13.49
C PHE A 13 8.13 -7.03 -12.24
N ALA A 14 9.27 -7.36 -11.62
CA ALA A 14 9.73 -6.67 -10.42
C ALA A 14 9.93 -5.16 -10.67
N LYS A 15 10.44 -4.80 -11.85
CA LYS A 15 10.57 -3.38 -12.23
C LYS A 15 9.20 -2.70 -12.37
N GLY A 16 8.26 -3.34 -13.06
CA GLY A 16 6.88 -2.84 -13.17
C GLY A 16 6.25 -2.64 -11.82
N TYR A 17 6.32 -3.66 -10.96
CA TYR A 17 5.79 -3.64 -9.60
C TYR A 17 6.35 -2.50 -8.76
N SER A 18 7.67 -2.30 -8.76
CA SER A 18 8.30 -1.18 -8.03
C SER A 18 7.81 0.19 -8.50
N LEU A 19 7.56 0.35 -9.80
CA LEU A 19 7.05 1.62 -10.35
C LEU A 19 5.54 1.79 -10.11
N GLY A 20 4.78 0.70 -10.04
CA GLY A 20 3.38 0.72 -9.68
C GLY A 20 3.16 1.15 -8.23
N LEU A 21 4.10 0.86 -7.33
CA LEU A 21 4.06 1.33 -5.95
C LEU A 21 4.43 2.81 -5.80
N ASP A 22 5.14 3.40 -6.75
CA ASP A 22 5.57 4.79 -6.71
C ASP A 22 4.44 5.70 -7.23
N PRO A 23 3.88 6.60 -6.41
CA PRO A 23 2.76 7.43 -6.82
C PRO A 23 3.11 8.52 -7.83
N ASN A 24 4.39 8.77 -8.09
CA ASN A 24 4.82 9.71 -9.12
C ASN A 24 4.55 9.22 -10.54
N TYR A 25 4.19 7.94 -10.72
CA TYR A 25 3.81 7.34 -12.00
C TYR A 25 2.32 7.01 -12.00
N GLY A 26 1.48 7.95 -12.43
CA GLY A 26 0.02 7.77 -12.45
C GLY A 26 -0.46 6.69 -13.41
N SER A 27 0.30 6.43 -14.48
CA SER A 27 -0.09 5.49 -15.54
C SER A 27 1.13 4.81 -16.20
N VAL A 28 0.89 3.73 -16.96
CA VAL A 28 1.94 3.10 -17.78
C VAL A 28 2.43 4.07 -18.86
N GLU A 29 1.55 4.94 -19.36
CA GLU A 29 1.87 6.00 -20.32
C GLU A 29 2.88 7.01 -19.76
N ASP A 30 2.86 7.28 -18.46
CA ASP A 30 3.87 8.12 -17.82
C ASP A 30 5.26 7.48 -17.83
N ILE A 31 5.32 6.15 -17.88
CA ILE A 31 6.58 5.39 -17.86
C ILE A 31 7.17 5.27 -19.27
N ASP A 32 6.37 5.34 -20.34
CA ASP A 32 6.88 5.41 -21.71
C ASP A 32 7.83 6.62 -21.91
N LYS A 33 7.70 7.66 -21.08
CA LYS A 33 8.61 8.82 -21.02
C LYS A 33 9.99 8.45 -20.44
N VAL A 34 10.05 7.42 -19.59
CA VAL A 34 11.27 6.94 -18.90
C VAL A 34 11.93 5.79 -19.65
N SER A 35 11.15 4.90 -20.27
CA SER A 35 11.66 3.77 -21.05
C SER A 35 10.78 3.45 -22.24
N LYS A 36 11.23 3.83 -23.44
CA LYS A 36 10.52 3.54 -24.69
C LYS A 36 10.23 2.04 -24.82
N HIS A 37 9.00 1.71 -25.22
CA HIS A 37 8.52 0.35 -25.46
C HIS A 37 8.34 -0.55 -24.23
N ILE A 38 8.53 -0.04 -23.01
CA ILE A 38 8.39 -0.88 -21.81
C ILE A 38 6.95 -1.40 -21.62
N ARG A 39 5.95 -0.63 -22.06
CA ARG A 39 4.54 -1.08 -22.11
C ARG A 39 4.28 -2.29 -23.02
N ARG A 40 5.20 -2.60 -23.94
CA ARG A 40 5.10 -3.79 -24.81
C ARG A 40 5.61 -5.04 -24.09
N GLN A 41 6.24 -4.89 -22.93
CA GLN A 41 6.67 -5.99 -22.08
C GLN A 41 5.51 -6.39 -21.17
N TYR A 42 4.87 -7.51 -21.47
CA TYR A 42 3.70 -8.01 -20.74
C TYR A 42 3.97 -8.13 -19.22
N ALA A 43 5.09 -8.75 -18.85
CA ALA A 43 5.51 -8.91 -17.45
C ALA A 43 5.59 -7.58 -16.69
N PHE A 44 6.07 -6.53 -17.36
CA PHE A 44 6.18 -5.21 -16.78
C PHE A 44 4.79 -4.61 -16.51
N VAL A 45 3.88 -4.70 -17.48
CA VAL A 45 2.51 -4.15 -17.35
C VAL A 45 1.74 -4.87 -16.25
N GLU A 46 1.86 -6.19 -16.14
CA GLU A 46 1.28 -6.95 -15.03
C GLU A 46 1.85 -6.52 -13.67
N GLY A 47 3.18 -6.44 -13.57
CA GLY A 47 3.84 -5.98 -12.36
C GLY A 47 3.37 -4.59 -11.96
N PHE A 48 3.35 -3.64 -12.90
CA PHE A 48 2.88 -2.28 -12.66
C PHE A 48 1.43 -2.23 -12.18
N SER A 49 0.55 -2.97 -12.85
CA SER A 49 -0.87 -3.01 -12.49
C SER A 49 -1.09 -3.58 -11.09
N LEU A 50 -0.34 -4.62 -10.72
CA LEU A 50 -0.39 -5.17 -9.37
C LEU A 50 0.13 -4.16 -8.33
N GLY A 51 1.30 -3.55 -8.57
CA GLY A 51 1.87 -2.55 -7.66
C GLY A 51 0.94 -1.35 -7.48
N ARG A 52 0.33 -0.86 -8.56
CA ARG A 52 -0.65 0.25 -8.49
C ARG A 52 -1.86 -0.13 -7.68
N ARG A 53 -2.41 -1.33 -7.91
CA ARG A 53 -3.55 -1.84 -7.14
C ARG A 53 -3.23 -1.94 -5.65
N GLU A 54 -2.05 -2.45 -5.29
CA GLU A 54 -1.63 -2.57 -3.88
C GLU A 54 -1.40 -1.20 -3.23
N TYR A 55 -0.78 -0.27 -3.96
CA TYR A 55 -0.65 1.11 -3.49
C TYR A 55 -2.03 1.73 -3.21
N GLU A 56 -2.95 1.70 -4.18
CA GLU A 56 -4.24 2.40 -4.08
C GLU A 56 -5.19 1.72 -3.09
N LEU A 57 -5.02 0.42 -2.86
CA LEU A 57 -5.74 -0.32 -1.84
C LEU A 57 -5.52 0.28 -0.44
N ILE A 58 -4.31 0.76 -0.15
CA ILE A 58 -3.95 1.28 1.18
C ILE A 58 -3.97 2.81 1.20
N ASN A 59 -3.49 3.47 0.14
CA ASN A 59 -3.12 4.88 0.14
C ASN A 59 -4.16 5.84 -0.48
N SER A 60 -5.31 5.32 -0.95
CA SER A 60 -6.28 6.01 -1.81
C SER A 60 -5.85 6.01 -3.29
N PRO A 61 -6.81 6.03 -4.24
CA PRO A 61 -6.52 6.27 -5.64
C PRO A 61 -5.70 7.54 -5.88
N ILE A 62 -4.73 7.51 -6.80
CA ILE A 62 -3.89 8.70 -7.11
C ILE A 62 -4.75 9.89 -7.54
N GLY A 63 -5.87 9.64 -8.22
CA GLY A 63 -6.81 10.68 -8.65
C GLY A 63 -7.37 11.53 -7.50
N ASN A 64 -7.29 11.04 -6.26
CA ASN A 64 -7.72 11.76 -5.05
C ASN A 64 -6.58 12.56 -4.39
N GLY A 65 -5.40 12.60 -5.00
CA GLY A 65 -4.18 13.18 -4.44
C GLY A 65 -3.28 12.12 -3.78
N ILE A 66 -2.00 12.46 -3.65
CA ILE A 66 -0.98 11.60 -3.02
C ILE A 66 -0.89 11.98 -1.54
N PRO A 67 -1.10 11.06 -0.58
CA PRO A 67 -0.94 11.34 0.83
C PRO A 67 0.50 11.70 1.19
N GLU A 68 0.67 12.45 2.29
CA GLU A 68 2.00 12.84 2.79
C GLU A 68 2.83 11.61 3.20
N THR A 69 2.19 10.63 3.83
CA THR A 69 2.81 9.36 4.19
C THR A 69 2.31 8.26 3.27
N ILE A 70 3.22 7.48 2.67
CA ILE A 70 2.87 6.28 1.90
C ILE A 70 3.00 5.06 2.81
N LEU A 71 1.94 4.28 2.91
CA LEU A 71 1.85 3.03 3.66
C LEU A 71 2.04 1.82 2.75
N THR A 72 2.69 0.81 3.30
CA THR A 72 2.85 -0.53 2.73
C THR A 72 2.17 -1.57 3.62
N PHE A 73 1.99 -2.79 3.11
CA PHE A 73 1.53 -3.91 3.95
C PHE A 73 2.46 -4.21 5.13
N LYS A 74 3.77 -3.93 5.00
CA LYS A 74 4.72 -4.07 6.09
C LYS A 74 4.39 -3.09 7.22
N ASP A 75 4.13 -1.83 6.86
CA ASP A 75 3.76 -0.79 7.82
C ASP A 75 2.42 -1.12 8.51
N LEU A 76 1.43 -1.64 7.76
CA LEU A 76 0.16 -2.10 8.36
C LEU A 76 0.36 -3.23 9.38
N ASN A 77 1.28 -4.16 9.12
CA ASN A 77 1.60 -5.25 10.06
C ASN A 77 2.36 -4.74 11.28
N GLU A 78 3.26 -3.77 11.11
CA GLU A 78 3.97 -3.11 12.22
C GLU A 78 2.99 -2.33 13.10
N ILE A 79 2.09 -1.53 12.48
CA ILE A 79 1.01 -0.83 13.19
C ILE A 79 0.15 -1.81 13.98
N LYS A 80 -0.20 -2.96 13.39
CA LYS A 80 -0.98 -3.99 14.08
C LYS A 80 -0.23 -4.53 15.31
N LEU A 81 1.06 -4.81 15.17
CA LEU A 81 1.90 -5.32 16.27
C LEU A 81 2.03 -4.27 17.39
N GLU A 82 2.33 -3.02 17.05
CA GLU A 82 2.47 -1.92 18.01
C GLU A 82 1.16 -1.67 18.77
N ALA A 83 0.04 -1.65 18.05
CA ALA A 83 -1.29 -1.55 18.66
C ALA A 83 -1.59 -2.72 19.61
N GLY A 84 -1.20 -3.94 19.21
CA GLY A 84 -1.26 -5.15 20.04
C GLY A 84 -0.48 -5.06 21.35
N LEU A 85 0.58 -4.26 21.37
CA LEU A 85 1.42 -4.01 22.54
C LEU A 85 0.97 -2.78 23.36
N GLY A 86 -0.16 -2.16 22.99
CA GLY A 86 -0.66 -0.94 23.63
C GLY A 86 0.18 0.31 23.35
N MET A 87 1.05 0.29 22.33
CA MET A 87 1.87 1.43 21.96
C MET A 87 1.03 2.50 21.26
N GLN A 88 1.20 3.76 21.65
CA GLN A 88 0.47 4.87 21.03
C GLN A 88 0.83 5.01 19.54
N LEU A 89 -0.16 4.71 18.67
CA LEU A 89 -0.01 4.92 17.24
C LEU A 89 0.08 6.42 16.92
N MET A 90 1.17 6.81 16.27
CA MET A 90 1.31 8.16 15.73
C MET A 90 0.71 8.20 14.32
N ALA A 91 -0.47 8.79 14.18
CA ALA A 91 -1.15 8.94 12.88
C ALA A 91 -0.77 10.25 12.15
N LEU A 92 0.46 10.74 12.34
CA LEU A 92 0.92 11.95 11.68
C LEU A 92 1.11 11.68 10.19
N GLY A 93 0.34 12.38 9.35
CA GLY A 93 0.45 12.33 7.89
C GLY A 93 -0.43 11.28 7.19
N TYR A 94 -1.28 10.53 7.92
CA TYR A 94 -2.28 9.65 7.31
C TYR A 94 -3.54 10.41 6.90
N ASN A 95 -4.05 10.13 5.71
CA ASN A 95 -5.35 10.63 5.27
C ASN A 95 -6.50 9.74 5.81
N GLU A 96 -7.73 10.23 5.66
CA GLU A 96 -8.93 9.52 6.13
C GLU A 96 -9.07 8.11 5.53
N TYR A 97 -8.72 7.94 4.24
CA TYR A 97 -8.75 6.65 3.56
C TYR A 97 -7.80 5.64 4.20
N GLN A 98 -6.57 6.06 4.48
CA GLN A 98 -5.54 5.24 5.11
C GLN A 98 -5.93 4.84 6.52
N LEU A 99 -6.50 5.77 7.30
CA LEU A 99 -6.96 5.50 8.66
C LEU A 99 -8.10 4.48 8.67
N LEU A 100 -9.06 4.60 7.75
CA LEU A 100 -10.12 3.60 7.56
C LEU A 100 -9.57 2.24 7.14
N HIS A 101 -8.53 2.22 6.29
CA HIS A 101 -7.91 0.98 5.85
C HIS A 101 -7.12 0.30 6.98
N ILE A 102 -6.35 1.06 7.77
CA ILE A 102 -5.67 0.59 8.97
C ILE A 102 -6.67 -0.06 9.93
N GLU A 103 -7.82 0.59 10.13
CA GLU A 103 -8.86 0.06 11.00
C GLU A 103 -9.39 -1.29 10.52
N ARG A 104 -9.78 -1.36 9.24
CA ARG A 104 -10.28 -2.61 8.64
C ARG A 104 -9.23 -3.72 8.68
N TRP A 105 -7.97 -3.38 8.42
CA TRP A 105 -6.85 -4.32 8.47
C TRP A 105 -6.63 -4.87 9.89
N PHE A 106 -6.66 -3.98 10.88
CA PHE A 106 -6.56 -4.35 12.28
C PHE A 106 -7.74 -5.25 12.71
N ASN A 107 -8.97 -4.87 12.37
CA ASN A 107 -10.18 -5.59 12.72
C ASN A 107 -10.31 -6.94 12.02
N ALA A 108 -9.83 -7.07 10.77
CA ALA A 108 -9.74 -8.37 10.09
C ALA A 108 -8.80 -9.34 10.80
N GLY A 109 -7.87 -8.82 11.62
CA GLY A 109 -6.95 -9.56 12.44
C GLY A 109 -7.37 -9.79 13.90
N LEU A 110 -8.55 -9.31 14.33
CA LEU A 110 -9.01 -9.31 15.72
C LEU A 110 -9.60 -10.64 16.23
N ASN A 111 -9.56 -11.72 15.45
CA ASN A 111 -9.85 -13.04 16.00
C ASN A 111 -8.78 -13.51 17.01
N GLU A 112 -7.68 -12.76 17.20
CA GLU A 112 -6.53 -13.16 18.01
C GLU A 112 -6.01 -12.12 19.04
N TYR A 113 -6.57 -10.90 19.14
CA TYR A 113 -5.99 -9.84 19.99
C TYR A 113 -6.98 -9.14 20.94
N ASP A 114 -6.45 -8.77 22.11
CA ASP A 114 -7.12 -8.28 23.32
C ASP A 114 -7.81 -6.90 23.16
N ILE A 115 -8.85 -6.68 23.97
CA ILE A 115 -9.74 -5.51 24.05
C ILE A 115 -8.95 -4.19 24.13
N GLU A 116 -7.80 -4.18 24.81
CA GLU A 116 -6.97 -2.98 24.98
C GLU A 116 -6.44 -2.42 23.65
N SER A 117 -6.13 -3.32 22.71
CA SER A 117 -5.56 -2.95 21.40
C SER A 117 -6.61 -2.27 20.51
N GLY A 118 -7.86 -2.74 20.58
CA GLY A 118 -9.00 -2.12 19.91
C GLY A 118 -9.37 -0.75 20.49
N ILE A 119 -9.25 -0.57 21.81
CA ILE A 119 -9.45 0.73 22.46
C ILE A 119 -8.43 1.76 21.95
N LEU A 120 -7.17 1.35 21.79
CA LEU A 120 -6.11 2.26 21.37
C LEU A 120 -6.28 2.71 19.91
N LEU A 121 -6.62 1.79 19.01
CA LEU A 121 -6.97 2.12 17.63
C LEU A 121 -8.20 3.03 17.56
N GLY A 122 -9.26 2.72 18.31
CA GLY A 122 -10.47 3.55 18.36
C GLY A 122 -10.18 4.97 18.85
N ARG A 123 -9.28 5.13 19.84
CA ARG A 123 -8.80 6.45 20.29
C ARG A 123 -8.03 7.19 19.19
N MET A 124 -7.21 6.49 18.41
CA MET A 124 -6.52 7.08 17.27
C MET A 124 -7.53 7.61 16.26
N LEU A 125 -8.48 6.80 15.81
CA LEU A 125 -9.48 7.21 14.80
C LEU A 125 -10.35 8.39 15.28
N ALA A 126 -10.82 8.33 16.53
CA ALA A 126 -11.62 9.41 17.13
C ALA A 126 -10.86 10.75 17.19
N ARG A 127 -9.53 10.73 17.35
CA ARG A 127 -8.69 11.94 17.33
C ARG A 127 -8.71 12.65 15.98
N TYR A 128 -8.95 11.94 14.89
CA TYR A 128 -9.02 12.50 13.53
C TYR A 128 -10.46 12.74 13.04
N ASP A 129 -11.44 12.75 13.95
CA ASP A 129 -12.90 12.88 13.68
C ASP A 129 -13.43 11.86 12.66
N ILE A 130 -12.77 10.71 12.56
CA ILE A 130 -13.25 9.57 11.77
C ILE A 130 -14.25 8.83 12.64
N ARG A 131 -15.52 8.90 12.25
CA ARG A 131 -16.64 8.23 12.93
C ARG A 131 -17.06 6.99 12.16
N LEU A 132 -17.29 5.93 12.91
CA LEU A 132 -17.88 4.67 12.46
C LEU A 132 -19.29 4.84 11.89
#